data_AF-A0A3L7AN09-F1
#
_entry.id   AF-A0A3L7AN09-F1
#
_cell.length_a   1.000
_cell.length_b   1.000
_cell.length_c   1.000
_cell.angle_alpha   90.00
_cell.angle_beta   90.00
_cell.angle_gamma   90.00
#
_symmetry.space_group_name_H-M   'P 1'
#
loop_
_entity.id
_entity.type
_entity.pdbx_description
1 polymer ?
#
loop_
_entity_poly.entity_id
_entity_poly.type
_entity_poly.pdbx_seq_one_letter_code
_entity_poly.pdbx_strand_id
1 'polypeptide(L)'
;MLTLALIGVVGGLITGISPCILPVLPVIFFSGGAQSARNPDGTEGEAAPVKEASRWRPYQVVAGLVLSFSIFTLLGSLILNLLGLPQDVLRWAALIVLVLIGLGLIFEPLQHLLERPFARFPQRAISPKRRGFGLGLALGAVYVPCAGPILAAITVAGSTGKIGWETVVLTVSFAVGTSIPLLFFALAGRRVAERVKAFRTRQKAIRITGGVLMIALAIGLVFNVPQALQRLIPDYTAGLQDGFNNSEQVKSLDLGGLVTDENKDLSKCSNGSDVLQSCGPAPALRGIDQWFNTADDKPIALSDLRGKVVLVDFWAYSCINCLRSVPHVSAWAKAYQDAGLTVIGVHSPEYAFEKVPENVAAAIKEQGITYPVALDNQLSTWTAYRNRYWPAHYLIDASGTVRQIQFGEGGYATTEKLIRELLTQTTPDVKLPAMTETADDTPKAGSTTPETYLSPTKMVNFGGTEPYSIGTSTFAFPEKLAKDTFALDGSWTLTSQGISSTEGSIKLAYTAQQIRMVLGGSGTVTVTDKNGTKTIPVSGPPGSYEIFSSKKSDTGELKVTVGAGVDAYSFTFG
;
A
#
# COMPACT_ATOMS: atom_id res chain seq x y z
N MET A 1 -1.77 1.84 21.21
CA MET A 1 -3.16 1.71 21.73
C MET A 1 -3.98 2.99 21.57
N LEU A 2 -3.60 4.11 22.20
CA LEU A 2 -4.40 5.35 22.16
C LEU A 2 -4.46 5.98 20.75
N THR A 3 -3.36 5.93 20.01
CA THR A 3 -3.28 6.29 18.58
C THR A 3 -4.14 5.41 17.69
N LEU A 4 -4.13 4.08 17.87
CA LEU A 4 -4.97 3.15 17.11
C LEU A 4 -6.46 3.37 17.38
N ALA A 5 -6.84 3.61 18.64
CA ALA A 5 -8.21 3.95 19.00
C ALA A 5 -8.65 5.26 18.33
N LEU A 6 -7.78 6.28 18.31
CA LEU A 6 -8.06 7.56 17.66
C LEU A 6 -8.19 7.42 16.15
N ILE A 7 -7.30 6.67 15.50
CA ILE A 7 -7.39 6.33 14.06
C ILE A 7 -8.71 5.60 13.77
N GLY A 8 -9.08 4.62 14.60
CA GLY A 8 -10.35 3.90 14.48
C GLY A 8 -11.55 4.85 14.58
N VAL A 9 -11.63 5.69 15.60
CA VAL A 9 -12.74 6.63 15.80
C VAL A 9 -12.85 7.63 14.65
N VAL A 10 -11.74 8.22 14.21
CA VAL A 10 -11.71 9.19 13.11
C VAL A 10 -12.08 8.53 11.79
N GLY A 11 -11.51 7.36 11.49
CA GLY A 11 -11.86 6.57 10.31
C GLY A 11 -13.34 6.18 10.29
N GLY A 12 -13.89 5.84 11.46
CA GLY A 12 -15.31 5.55 11.62
C GLY A 12 -16.20 6.78 11.40
N LEU A 13 -15.80 7.95 11.92
CA LEU A 13 -16.52 9.20 11.73
C LEU A 13 -16.59 9.58 10.24
N ILE A 14 -15.47 9.49 9.53
CA ILE A 14 -15.36 9.79 8.10
C ILE A 14 -16.21 8.79 7.30
N THR A 15 -16.10 7.50 7.60
CA THR A 15 -16.91 6.46 6.97
C THR A 15 -18.40 6.68 7.22
N GLY A 16 -18.76 7.16 8.42
CA GLY A 16 -20.12 7.53 8.83
C GLY A 16 -20.77 8.65 8.02
N ILE A 17 -19.97 9.45 7.30
CA ILE A 17 -20.40 10.55 6.42
C ILE A 17 -20.25 10.15 4.94
N SER A 18 -19.71 8.97 4.66
CA SER A 18 -19.43 8.50 3.30
C SER A 18 -20.70 8.40 2.43
N PRO A 19 -20.58 8.65 1.10
CA PRO A 19 -21.69 8.50 0.15
C PRO A 19 -22.38 7.13 0.19
N CYS A 20 -21.73 6.10 0.74
CA CYS A 20 -22.31 4.78 0.96
C CYS A 20 -23.50 4.75 1.95
N ILE A 21 -23.63 5.75 2.84
CA ILE A 21 -24.64 5.75 3.91
C ILE A 21 -25.86 6.57 3.53
N LEU A 22 -25.67 7.62 2.74
CA LEU A 22 -26.75 8.50 2.28
C LEU A 22 -27.96 7.75 1.69
N PRO A 23 -27.79 6.67 0.90
CA PRO A 23 -28.92 5.93 0.34
C PRO A 23 -29.67 5.07 1.35
N VAL A 24 -29.06 4.72 2.49
CA VAL A 24 -29.66 3.89 3.57
C VAL A 24 -30.40 4.76 4.59
N LEU A 25 -30.05 6.05 4.70
CA LEU A 25 -30.69 7.00 5.60
C LEU A 25 -32.23 7.01 5.53
N PRO A 26 -32.87 6.97 4.33
CA PRO A 26 -34.33 6.90 4.26
C PRO A 26 -34.90 5.68 5.00
N VAL A 27 -34.28 4.50 4.86
CA VAL A 27 -34.73 3.27 5.54
C VAL A 27 -34.56 3.38 7.05
N ILE A 28 -33.49 4.01 7.54
CA ILE A 28 -33.27 4.25 8.97
C ILE A 28 -34.29 5.27 9.51
N PHE A 29 -34.59 6.33 8.75
CA PHE A 29 -35.62 7.31 9.11
C PHE A 29 -37.02 6.70 9.15
N PHE A 30 -37.34 5.83 8.19
CA PHE A 30 -38.64 5.17 8.15
C PHE A 30 -38.75 4.01 9.13
N SER A 31 -37.70 3.23 9.40
CA SER A 31 -37.74 2.18 10.43
C SER A 31 -37.76 2.76 11.85
N GLY A 32 -37.09 3.90 12.08
CA GLY A 32 -37.12 4.62 13.34
C GLY A 32 -38.46 5.33 13.64
N GLY A 33 -39.26 5.64 12.61
CA GLY A 33 -40.57 6.31 12.74
C GLY A 33 -41.80 5.44 12.47
N ALA A 34 -41.72 4.43 11.59
CA ALA A 34 -42.89 3.75 11.02
C ALA A 34 -43.30 2.44 11.70
N GLN A 35 -42.52 1.90 12.64
CA GLN A 35 -42.96 0.73 13.41
C GLN A 35 -44.02 1.06 14.48
N SER A 36 -44.42 2.32 14.61
CA SER A 36 -45.57 2.72 15.42
C SER A 36 -46.92 2.54 14.69
N ALA A 37 -46.93 2.03 13.45
CA ALA A 37 -48.13 1.98 12.60
C ALA A 37 -48.38 0.64 11.87
N ARG A 38 -47.80 -0.48 12.31
CA ARG A 38 -48.18 -1.83 11.81
C ARG A 38 -48.73 -2.68 12.95
N ASN A 39 -50.05 -2.58 13.17
CA ASN A 39 -50.84 -3.68 13.73
C ASN A 39 -51.04 -4.73 12.64
N PRO A 40 -50.84 -6.03 12.91
CA PRO A 40 -51.06 -7.08 11.91
C PRO A 40 -52.50 -7.61 11.86
N ASP A 41 -53.49 -6.97 12.50
CA ASP A 41 -54.89 -7.37 12.39
C ASP A 41 -55.79 -6.17 12.09
N GLY A 42 -56.63 -6.33 11.06
CA GLY A 42 -57.51 -5.32 10.51
C GLY A 42 -58.83 -5.17 11.27
N THR A 43 -58.83 -4.35 12.31
CA THR A 43 -60.07 -3.81 12.89
C THR A 43 -59.91 -2.32 13.18
N GLU A 44 -60.79 -1.52 12.59
CA GLU A 44 -60.99 -0.10 12.91
C GLU A 44 -61.39 0.02 14.39
N GLY A 45 -60.61 0.77 15.18
CA GLY A 45 -60.90 0.98 16.59
C GLY A 45 -59.83 1.78 17.32
N GLU A 46 -60.19 3.01 17.69
CA GLU A 46 -59.64 3.90 18.73
C GLU A 46 -58.12 4.16 18.82
N ALA A 47 -57.80 5.46 18.85
CA ALA A 47 -56.46 6.00 19.07
C ALA A 47 -55.91 5.59 20.44
N ALA A 48 -55.09 4.54 20.47
CA ALA A 48 -54.29 4.19 21.65
C ALA A 48 -53.15 5.21 21.85
N PRO A 49 -52.82 5.59 23.09
CA PRO A 49 -51.90 6.68 23.38
C PRO A 49 -50.46 6.33 22.96
N VAL A 50 -49.78 7.32 22.38
CA VAL A 50 -48.37 7.28 21.99
C VAL A 50 -47.51 6.97 23.23
N LYS A 51 -47.13 5.70 23.43
CA LYS A 51 -46.15 5.34 24.47
C LYS A 51 -44.79 5.90 24.06
N GLU A 52 -44.32 6.86 24.87
CA GLU A 52 -43.03 7.54 24.73
C GLU A 52 -41.91 6.59 24.28
N ALA A 53 -41.28 6.94 23.17
CA ALA A 53 -40.08 6.25 22.72
C ALA A 53 -38.97 6.46 23.76
N SER A 54 -38.73 5.45 24.60
CA SER A 54 -37.69 5.46 25.62
C SER A 54 -36.38 6.05 25.10
N ARG A 55 -35.86 7.04 25.84
CA ARG A 55 -34.60 7.77 25.59
C ARG A 55 -33.37 6.86 25.38
N TRP A 56 -33.47 5.59 25.76
CA TRP A 56 -32.43 4.57 25.66
C TRP A 56 -32.43 3.78 24.35
N ARG A 57 -33.49 3.87 23.54
CA ARG A 57 -33.61 3.11 22.27
C ARG A 57 -32.44 3.38 21.30
N PRO A 58 -31.98 4.62 21.08
CA PRO A 58 -30.85 4.88 20.17
C PRO A 58 -29.54 4.24 20.64
N TYR A 59 -29.27 4.26 21.95
CA TYR A 59 -28.10 3.60 22.52
C TYR A 59 -28.15 2.07 22.37
N GLN A 60 -29.34 1.47 22.44
CA GLN A 60 -29.51 0.04 22.19
C GLN A 60 -29.27 -0.35 20.72
N VAL A 61 -29.65 0.52 19.77
CA VAL A 61 -29.37 0.32 18.34
C VAL A 61 -27.86 0.40 18.08
N VAL A 62 -27.19 1.41 18.66
CA VAL A 62 -25.73 1.57 18.57
C VAL A 62 -25.01 0.36 19.15
N ALA A 63 -25.41 -0.10 20.35
CA ALA A 63 -24.80 -1.27 20.97
C ALA A 63 -24.99 -2.56 20.12
N GLY A 64 -26.16 -2.73 19.49
CA GLY A 64 -26.40 -3.83 18.56
C GLY A 64 -25.57 -3.74 17.28
N LEU A 65 -25.42 -2.54 16.73
CA LEU A 65 -24.63 -2.29 15.53
C LEU A 65 -23.15 -2.56 15.77
N VAL A 66 -22.59 -2.03 16.87
CA VAL A 66 -21.19 -2.26 17.25
C VAL A 66 -20.93 -3.75 17.46
N LEU A 67 -21.78 -4.42 18.23
CA LEU A 67 -21.61 -5.84 18.55
C LEU A 67 -21.71 -6.72 17.29
N SER A 68 -22.70 -6.49 16.43
CA SER A 68 -22.83 -7.26 15.19
C SER A 68 -21.68 -6.99 14.23
N PHE A 69 -21.32 -5.73 14.03
CA PHE A 69 -20.23 -5.38 13.12
C PHE A 69 -18.92 -6.04 13.57
N SER A 70 -18.55 -5.89 14.85
CA SER A 70 -17.33 -6.52 15.38
C SER A 70 -17.34 -8.04 15.25
N ILE A 71 -18.47 -8.70 15.57
CA ILE A 71 -18.57 -10.17 15.47
C ILE A 71 -18.47 -10.64 14.01
N PHE A 72 -19.27 -10.06 13.10
CA PHE A 72 -19.28 -10.51 11.70
C PHE A 72 -17.95 -10.22 11.00
N THR A 73 -17.31 -9.09 11.28
CA THR A 73 -15.98 -8.78 10.74
C THR A 73 -14.93 -9.75 11.26
N LEU A 74 -14.83 -9.97 12.57
CA LEU A 74 -13.81 -10.84 13.15
C LEU A 74 -14.03 -12.32 12.77
N LEU A 75 -15.28 -12.79 12.85
CA LEU A 75 -15.64 -14.18 12.51
C LEU A 75 -15.48 -14.43 11.01
N GLY A 76 -15.86 -13.46 10.16
CA GLY A 76 -15.68 -13.54 8.71
C GLY A 76 -14.21 -13.67 8.32
N SER A 77 -13.35 -12.80 8.87
CA SER A 77 -11.90 -12.88 8.62
C SER A 77 -11.29 -14.20 9.11
N LEU A 78 -11.74 -14.71 10.27
CA LEU A 78 -11.29 -15.99 10.82
C LEU A 78 -11.66 -17.18 9.91
N ILE A 79 -12.92 -17.23 9.45
CA ILE A 79 -13.42 -18.29 8.57
C ILE A 79 -12.67 -18.31 7.24
N LEU A 80 -12.40 -17.14 6.64
CA LEU A 80 -11.65 -17.10 5.38
C LEU A 80 -10.21 -17.59 5.52
N ASN A 81 -9.56 -17.25 6.64
CA ASN A 81 -8.20 -17.72 6.92
C ASN A 81 -8.16 -19.25 7.06
N LEU A 82 -9.14 -19.84 7.75
CA LEU A 82 -9.27 -21.29 7.91
C LEU A 82 -9.58 -22.03 6.59
N LEU A 83 -10.31 -21.40 5.67
CA LEU A 83 -10.73 -22.00 4.41
C LEU A 83 -9.75 -21.74 3.23
N GLY A 84 -8.73 -20.89 3.41
CA GLY A 84 -7.76 -20.56 2.37
C GLY A 84 -8.35 -19.88 1.12
N LEU A 85 -9.51 -19.22 1.26
CA LEU A 85 -10.23 -18.61 0.14
C LEU A 85 -9.68 -17.20 -0.17
N PRO A 86 -9.61 -16.80 -1.45
CA PRO A 86 -9.16 -15.46 -1.84
C PRO A 86 -10.09 -14.38 -1.26
N GLN A 87 -9.50 -13.26 -0.82
CA GLN A 87 -10.21 -12.15 -0.16
C GLN A 87 -11.28 -11.49 -1.05
N ASP A 88 -11.18 -11.65 -2.38
CA ASP A 88 -12.17 -11.16 -3.34
C ASP A 88 -13.54 -11.82 -3.17
N VAL A 89 -13.61 -13.03 -2.61
CA VAL A 89 -14.89 -13.74 -2.40
C VAL A 89 -15.80 -12.98 -1.45
N LEU A 90 -15.26 -12.42 -0.35
CA LEU A 90 -16.04 -11.59 0.57
C LEU A 90 -16.53 -10.31 -0.10
N ARG A 91 -15.68 -9.67 -0.90
CA ARG A 91 -16.02 -8.46 -1.63
C ARG A 91 -17.19 -8.71 -2.59
N TRP A 92 -17.10 -9.77 -3.40
CA TRP A 92 -18.17 -10.13 -4.34
C TRP A 92 -19.46 -10.55 -3.64
N ALA A 93 -19.39 -11.34 -2.57
CA ALA A 93 -20.55 -11.70 -1.77
C ALA A 93 -21.26 -10.47 -1.21
N ALA A 94 -20.51 -9.50 -0.70
CA ALA A 94 -21.06 -8.28 -0.13
C ALA A 94 -21.66 -7.34 -1.19
N LEU A 95 -21.07 -7.26 -2.40
CA LEU A 95 -21.63 -6.53 -3.54
C LEU A 95 -22.95 -7.15 -4.03
N ILE A 96 -23.03 -8.49 -4.10
CA ILE A 96 -24.27 -9.18 -4.47
C ILE A 96 -25.39 -8.84 -3.50
N VAL A 97 -25.12 -8.88 -2.19
CA VAL A 97 -26.10 -8.50 -1.15
C VAL A 97 -26.53 -7.04 -1.30
N LEU A 98 -25.59 -6.13 -1.57
CA LEU A 98 -25.89 -4.71 -1.77
C LEU A 98 -26.83 -4.46 -2.96
N VAL A 99 -26.58 -5.14 -4.08
CA VAL A 99 -27.42 -5.07 -5.29
C VAL A 99 -28.81 -5.65 -5.02
N LEU A 100 -28.91 -6.78 -4.31
CA LEU A 100 -30.19 -7.39 -3.95
C LEU A 100 -31.04 -6.47 -3.05
N ILE A 101 -30.41 -5.79 -2.09
CA ILE A 101 -31.08 -4.80 -1.24
C ILE A 101 -31.55 -3.60 -2.09
N GLY A 102 -30.69 -3.09 -2.98
CA GLY A 102 -31.02 -1.99 -3.89
C GLY A 102 -32.22 -2.32 -4.78
N LEU A 103 -32.24 -3.53 -5.37
CA LEU A 103 -33.35 -4.02 -6.17
C LEU A 103 -34.64 -4.18 -5.35
N GLY A 104 -34.54 -4.63 -4.10
CA GLY A 104 -35.66 -4.73 -3.17
C GLY A 104 -36.29 -3.37 -2.83
N LEU A 105 -35.51 -2.28 -2.81
CA LEU A 105 -36.03 -0.93 -2.59
C LEU A 105 -36.77 -0.36 -3.80
N ILE A 106 -36.42 -0.82 -5.01
CA ILE A 106 -37.04 -0.42 -6.29
C ILE A 106 -38.31 -1.24 -6.56
N PHE A 107 -38.26 -2.56 -6.35
CA PHE A 107 -39.35 -3.49 -6.66
C PHE A 107 -39.99 -4.06 -5.38
N GLU A 108 -41.20 -3.59 -5.03
CA GLU A 108 -42.00 -4.07 -3.88
C GLU A 108 -42.24 -5.60 -3.84
N PRO A 109 -42.46 -6.32 -4.95
CA PRO A 109 -42.67 -7.77 -4.92
C PRO A 109 -41.42 -8.57 -4.54
N LEU A 110 -40.23 -8.03 -4.84
CA LEU A 110 -38.96 -8.72 -4.60
C LEU A 110 -38.60 -8.78 -3.11
N GLN A 111 -39.05 -7.78 -2.34
CA GLN A 111 -38.86 -7.74 -0.89
C GLN A 111 -39.51 -8.95 -0.21
N HIS A 112 -40.71 -9.34 -0.63
CA HIS A 112 -41.41 -10.51 -0.07
C HIS A 112 -40.74 -11.84 -0.45
N LEU A 113 -40.06 -11.92 -1.59
CA LEU A 113 -39.33 -13.12 -2.02
C LEU A 113 -38.01 -13.28 -1.23
N LEU A 114 -37.31 -12.17 -0.98
CA LEU A 114 -36.09 -12.14 -0.16
C LEU A 114 -36.36 -12.43 1.33
N GLU A 115 -37.52 -12.02 1.86
CA GLU A 115 -37.90 -12.24 3.25
C GLU A 115 -38.38 -13.68 3.54
N ARG A 116 -38.87 -14.43 2.54
CA ARG A 116 -39.35 -15.83 2.69
C ARG A 116 -38.35 -16.81 3.35
N PRO A 117 -37.06 -16.87 2.96
CA PRO A 117 -36.08 -17.74 3.61
C PRO A 117 -35.78 -17.31 5.06
N PHE A 118 -35.82 -16.01 5.36
CA PHE A 118 -35.60 -15.49 6.71
C PHE A 118 -36.83 -15.59 7.62
N ALA A 119 -38.04 -15.60 7.05
CA ALA A 119 -39.29 -15.83 7.78
C ALA A 119 -39.42 -17.26 8.32
N ARG A 120 -38.63 -18.22 7.80
CA ARG A 120 -38.50 -19.58 8.35
C ARG A 120 -37.67 -19.65 9.63
N PHE A 121 -36.84 -18.64 9.93
CA PHE A 121 -36.17 -18.57 11.23
C PHE A 121 -37.17 -18.06 12.27
N PRO A 122 -37.51 -18.86 13.30
CA PRO A 122 -38.44 -18.40 14.32
C PRO A 122 -37.82 -17.20 15.02
N GLN A 123 -38.45 -16.03 14.89
CA GLN A 123 -38.15 -14.86 15.71
C GLN A 123 -38.46 -15.20 17.16
N ARG A 124 -37.56 -15.93 17.83
CA ARG A 124 -37.61 -16.17 19.27
C ARG A 124 -37.66 -14.80 19.93
N ALA A 125 -38.84 -14.51 20.49
CA ALA A 125 -39.28 -13.23 21.02
C ALA A 125 -38.16 -12.34 21.57
N ILE A 126 -37.65 -11.44 20.74
CA ILE A 126 -36.89 -10.29 21.24
C ILE A 126 -37.93 -9.40 21.92
N SER A 127 -37.90 -9.38 23.26
CA SER A 127 -38.80 -8.61 24.11
C SER A 127 -39.04 -7.19 23.55
N PRO A 128 -40.25 -6.61 23.68
CA PRO A 128 -40.58 -5.28 23.15
C PRO A 128 -39.66 -4.15 23.66
N LYS A 129 -38.93 -4.39 24.75
CA LYS A 129 -37.90 -3.51 25.34
C LYS A 129 -36.52 -3.57 24.65
N ARG A 130 -36.26 -4.55 23.77
CA ARG A 130 -34.97 -4.79 23.05
C ARG A 130 -35.10 -4.75 21.52
N ARG A 131 -36.24 -4.31 20.97
CA ARG A 131 -36.45 -4.17 19.51
C ARG A 131 -35.37 -3.31 18.82
N GLY A 132 -34.85 -2.29 19.50
CA GLY A 132 -33.75 -1.46 18.98
C GLY A 132 -32.44 -2.23 18.80
N PHE A 133 -32.13 -3.16 19.70
CA PHE A 133 -30.92 -3.99 19.62
C PHE A 133 -30.98 -4.96 18.42
N GLY A 134 -32.14 -5.58 18.18
CA GLY A 134 -32.34 -6.46 17.02
C GLY A 134 -32.21 -5.74 15.68
N LEU A 135 -32.72 -4.51 15.59
CA LEU A 135 -32.53 -3.66 14.41
C LEU A 135 -31.04 -3.29 14.22
N GLY A 136 -30.33 -2.96 15.30
CA GLY A 136 -28.90 -2.71 15.28
C GLY A 136 -28.08 -3.90 14.79
N LEU A 137 -28.42 -5.13 15.22
CA LEU A 137 -27.76 -6.35 14.75
C LEU A 137 -27.92 -6.55 13.23
N ALA A 138 -29.13 -6.37 12.70
CA ALA A 138 -29.37 -6.50 11.26
C ALA A 138 -28.61 -5.45 10.44
N LEU A 139 -28.57 -4.20 10.92
CA LEU A 139 -27.88 -3.10 10.25
C LEU A 139 -26.35 -3.26 10.28
N GLY A 140 -25.78 -3.82 11.35
CA GLY A 140 -24.35 -4.05 11.47
C GLY A 140 -23.79 -5.00 10.40
N ALA A 141 -24.54 -6.07 10.06
CA ALA A 141 -24.13 -7.00 9.00
C ALA A 141 -24.16 -6.37 7.60
N VAL A 142 -25.15 -5.51 7.33
CA VAL A 142 -25.28 -4.79 6.05
C VAL A 142 -24.19 -3.71 5.90
N TYR A 143 -23.66 -3.20 7.01
CA TYR A 143 -22.67 -2.12 7.02
C TYR A 143 -21.25 -2.59 6.65
N VAL A 144 -20.96 -3.88 6.78
CA VAL A 144 -19.64 -4.47 6.48
C VAL A 144 -19.13 -4.10 5.08
N PRO A 145 -19.88 -4.29 3.96
CA PRO A 145 -19.39 -3.90 2.63
C PRO A 145 -18.97 -2.44 2.46
N CYS A 146 -19.50 -1.54 3.29
CA CYS A 146 -19.34 -0.09 3.12
C CYS A 146 -18.15 0.49 3.89
N ALA A 147 -17.47 -0.30 4.73
CA ALA A 147 -16.37 0.17 5.57
C ALA A 147 -14.98 0.21 4.90
N GLY A 148 -14.93 0.07 3.57
CA GLY A 148 -13.84 0.55 2.72
C GLY A 148 -12.44 -0.05 3.03
N PRO A 149 -11.35 0.71 2.78
CA PRO A 149 -9.97 0.27 3.00
C PRO A 149 -9.64 -0.10 4.46
N ILE A 150 -10.39 0.43 5.43
CA ILE A 150 -10.16 0.15 6.85
C ILE A 150 -10.53 -1.30 7.18
N LEU A 151 -11.59 -1.84 6.55
CA LEU A 151 -11.90 -3.25 6.66
C LEU A 151 -10.84 -4.15 6.04
N ALA A 152 -10.19 -3.70 4.96
CA ALA A 152 -9.04 -4.41 4.40
C ALA A 152 -7.89 -4.46 5.41
N ALA A 153 -7.57 -3.34 6.08
CA ALA A 153 -6.57 -3.31 7.15
C ALA A 153 -6.91 -4.22 8.33
N ILE A 154 -8.18 -4.24 8.79
CA ILE A 154 -8.65 -5.13 9.87
C ILE A 154 -8.59 -6.59 9.44
N THR A 155 -8.97 -6.89 8.18
CA THR A 155 -8.96 -8.26 7.64
C THR A 155 -7.54 -8.76 7.44
N VAL A 156 -6.62 -7.93 6.95
CA VAL A 156 -5.18 -8.22 6.84
C VAL A 156 -4.57 -8.44 8.23
N ALA A 157 -4.93 -7.62 9.21
CA ALA A 157 -4.53 -7.86 10.60
C ALA A 157 -5.08 -9.19 11.13
N GLY A 158 -6.31 -9.56 10.77
CA GLY A 158 -6.95 -10.82 11.15
C GLY A 158 -6.35 -12.07 10.46
N SER A 159 -5.85 -11.95 9.22
CA SER A 159 -5.26 -13.07 8.48
C SER A 159 -3.87 -13.48 8.99
N THR A 160 -3.22 -12.65 9.82
CA THR A 160 -1.93 -12.99 10.45
C THR A 160 -2.05 -14.04 11.56
N GLY A 161 -3.25 -14.56 11.82
CA GLY A 161 -3.50 -15.68 12.75
C GLY A 161 -3.41 -15.33 14.24
N LYS A 162 -3.01 -14.11 14.58
CA LYS A 162 -3.06 -13.57 15.95
C LYS A 162 -4.09 -12.45 16.00
N ILE A 163 -5.30 -12.74 16.50
CA ILE A 163 -6.24 -11.68 16.89
C ILE A 163 -5.67 -10.99 18.13
N GLY A 164 -4.73 -10.07 17.91
CA GLY A 164 -4.14 -9.26 18.97
C GLY A 164 -5.19 -8.29 19.54
N TRP A 165 -4.94 -7.83 20.77
CA TRP A 165 -5.77 -6.80 21.42
C TRP A 165 -5.90 -5.54 20.56
N GLU A 166 -4.90 -5.25 19.73
CA GLU A 166 -4.87 -4.12 18.80
C GLU A 166 -5.99 -4.17 17.76
N THR A 167 -6.23 -5.32 17.13
CA THR A 167 -7.30 -5.50 16.12
C THR A 167 -8.68 -5.34 16.76
N VAL A 168 -8.85 -5.84 17.98
CA VAL A 168 -10.11 -5.70 18.74
C VAL A 168 -10.35 -4.22 19.09
N VAL A 169 -9.33 -3.54 19.63
CA VAL A 169 -9.41 -2.11 19.98
C VAL A 169 -9.70 -1.27 18.75
N LEU A 170 -9.03 -1.52 17.62
CA LEU A 170 -9.26 -0.81 16.36
C LEU A 170 -10.69 -1.05 15.85
N THR A 171 -11.16 -2.29 15.83
CA THR A 171 -12.50 -2.66 15.34
C THR A 171 -13.61 -2.04 16.19
N VAL A 172 -13.47 -2.10 17.52
CA VAL A 172 -14.44 -1.50 18.45
C VAL A 172 -14.43 0.02 18.34
N SER A 173 -13.24 0.64 18.30
CA SER A 173 -13.10 2.09 18.17
C SER A 173 -13.67 2.61 16.86
N PHE A 174 -13.45 1.87 15.76
CA PHE A 174 -14.05 2.14 14.46
C PHE A 174 -15.58 2.05 14.50
N ALA A 175 -16.12 0.96 15.06
CA ALA A 175 -17.56 0.78 15.20
C ALA A 175 -18.21 1.88 16.06
N VAL A 176 -17.54 2.33 17.12
CA VAL A 176 -18.00 3.48 17.92
C VAL A 176 -17.95 4.77 17.09
N GLY A 177 -16.89 5.00 16.32
CA GLY A 177 -16.75 6.15 15.44
C GLY A 177 -17.87 6.26 14.40
N THR A 178 -18.22 5.16 13.73
CA THR A 178 -19.30 5.12 12.73
C THR A 178 -20.69 5.31 13.35
N SER A 179 -20.85 4.92 14.61
CA SER A 179 -22.11 5.05 15.34
C SER A 179 -22.50 6.51 15.60
N ILE A 180 -21.53 7.41 15.75
CA ILE A 180 -21.77 8.81 16.15
C ILE A 180 -22.53 9.58 15.05
N PRO A 181 -22.08 9.60 13.76
CA PRO A 181 -22.84 10.25 12.69
C PRO A 181 -24.20 9.61 12.47
N LEU A 182 -24.29 8.27 12.54
CA LEU A 182 -25.55 7.55 12.38
C LEU A 182 -26.58 7.94 13.46
N LEU A 183 -26.13 8.08 14.71
CA LEU A 183 -26.97 8.55 15.81
C LEU A 183 -27.44 9.98 15.59
N PHE A 184 -26.54 10.86 15.15
CA PHE A 184 -26.87 12.25 14.82
C PHE A 184 -27.94 12.32 13.72
N PHE A 185 -27.74 11.61 12.60
CA PHE A 185 -28.71 11.57 11.51
C PHE A 185 -30.05 10.99 11.98
N ALA A 186 -30.06 9.85 12.68
CA ALA A 186 -31.28 9.23 13.17
C ALA A 186 -32.13 10.18 14.04
N LEU A 187 -31.49 10.97 14.91
CA LEU A 187 -32.15 11.98 15.73
C LEU A 187 -32.64 13.19 14.91
N ALA A 188 -31.83 13.66 13.96
CA ALA A 188 -32.20 14.75 13.06
C ALA A 188 -33.39 14.39 12.16
N GLY A 189 -33.39 13.18 11.60
CA GLY A 189 -34.44 12.66 10.72
C GLY A 189 -35.79 12.57 11.41
N ARG A 190 -35.84 12.23 12.71
CA ARG A 190 -37.08 12.25 13.49
C ARG A 190 -37.71 13.64 13.55
N ARG A 191 -36.90 14.68 13.83
CA ARG A 191 -37.38 16.07 13.85
C ARG A 191 -37.86 16.55 12.47
N VAL A 192 -37.16 16.14 11.41
CA VAL A 192 -37.52 16.52 10.03
C VAL A 192 -38.79 15.80 9.56
N ALA A 193 -38.93 14.50 9.83
CA ALA A 193 -40.11 13.71 9.46
C ALA A 193 -41.39 14.15 10.20
N GLU A 194 -41.25 14.59 11.46
CA GLU A 194 -42.36 15.15 12.24
C GLU A 194 -42.79 16.53 11.69
N ARG A 195 -41.85 17.39 11.25
CA ARG A 195 -42.13 18.76 10.79
C ARG A 195 -42.47 18.90 9.30
N VAL A 196 -41.97 18.05 8.42
CA VAL A 196 -42.07 18.25 6.96
C VAL A 196 -43.10 17.29 6.34
N LYS A 197 -44.32 17.80 6.12
CA LYS A 197 -45.45 17.04 5.52
C LYS A 197 -45.12 16.52 4.11
N ALA A 198 -44.31 17.25 3.35
CA ALA A 198 -43.83 16.88 2.01
C ALA A 198 -42.98 15.60 1.97
N PHE A 199 -42.28 15.30 3.08
CA PHE A 199 -41.44 14.10 3.21
C PHE A 199 -42.30 12.83 3.31
N ARG A 200 -43.50 12.93 3.89
CA ARG A 200 -44.48 11.82 3.98
C ARG A 200 -45.20 11.57 2.66
N THR A 201 -45.47 12.60 1.87
CA THR A 201 -46.14 12.43 0.57
C THR A 201 -45.23 11.88 -0.53
N ARG A 202 -43.90 12.02 -0.40
CA ARG A 202 -42.92 11.55 -1.40
C ARG A 202 -42.12 10.31 -0.97
N GLN A 203 -42.60 9.56 0.02
CA GLN A 203 -41.88 8.40 0.57
C GLN A 203 -41.49 7.36 -0.49
N LYS A 204 -42.40 7.06 -1.43
CA LYS A 204 -42.13 6.11 -2.52
C LYS A 204 -41.01 6.60 -3.44
N ALA A 205 -41.02 7.88 -3.80
CA ALA A 205 -39.97 8.48 -4.64
C ALA A 205 -38.61 8.46 -3.93
N ILE A 206 -38.56 8.85 -2.64
CA ILE A 206 -37.32 8.86 -1.86
C ILE A 206 -36.73 7.44 -1.73
N ARG A 207 -37.57 6.42 -1.51
CA ARG A 207 -37.12 5.01 -1.44
C ARG A 207 -36.54 4.52 -2.77
N ILE A 208 -37.22 4.80 -3.88
CA ILE A 208 -36.78 4.39 -5.22
C ILE A 208 -35.46 5.10 -5.57
N THR A 209 -35.35 6.40 -5.32
CA THR A 209 -34.10 7.15 -5.55
C THR A 209 -32.94 6.61 -4.72
N GLY A 210 -33.19 6.25 -3.45
CA GLY A 210 -32.20 5.57 -2.60
C GLY A 210 -31.76 4.21 -3.15
N GLY A 211 -32.71 3.39 -3.63
CA GLY A 211 -32.41 2.10 -4.27
C GLY A 211 -31.56 2.25 -5.55
N VAL A 212 -31.91 3.21 -6.42
CA VAL A 212 -31.16 3.50 -7.65
C VAL A 212 -29.73 3.97 -7.34
N LEU A 213 -29.58 4.86 -6.35
CA LEU A 213 -28.26 5.32 -5.89
C LEU A 213 -27.40 4.18 -5.32
N MET A 214 -28.00 3.24 -4.56
CA MET A 214 -27.29 2.06 -4.05
C MET A 214 -26.75 1.17 -5.17
N ILE A 215 -27.56 0.91 -6.20
CA ILE A 215 -27.14 0.08 -7.34
C ILE A 215 -26.05 0.80 -8.14
N ALA A 216 -26.21 2.09 -8.41
CA ALA A 216 -25.19 2.89 -9.11
C ALA A 216 -23.85 2.86 -8.36
N LEU A 217 -23.88 2.97 -7.03
CA LEU A 217 -22.69 2.87 -6.19
C LEU A 217 -22.08 1.45 -6.21
N ALA A 218 -22.89 0.40 -6.14
CA ALA A 218 -22.42 -0.98 -6.23
C ALA A 218 -21.69 -1.24 -7.56
N ILE A 219 -22.25 -0.74 -8.67
CA ILE A 219 -21.62 -0.77 -9.99
C ILE A 219 -20.30 0.02 -9.97
N GLY A 220 -20.29 1.23 -9.41
CA GLY A 220 -19.08 2.04 -9.26
C GLY A 220 -17.97 1.33 -8.48
N LEU A 221 -18.31 0.56 -7.45
CA LEU A 221 -17.36 -0.24 -6.66
C LEU A 221 -16.78 -1.43 -7.41
N VAL A 222 -17.52 -2.00 -8.39
CA VAL A 222 -16.98 -3.04 -9.28
C VAL A 222 -15.88 -2.46 -10.19
N PHE A 223 -16.10 -1.25 -10.70
CA PHE A 223 -15.14 -0.55 -11.58
C PHE A 223 -14.08 0.26 -10.82
N ASN A 224 -14.00 0.17 -9.49
CA ASN A 224 -13.08 0.94 -8.64
C ASN A 224 -13.18 2.48 -8.83
N VAL A 225 -14.36 2.97 -9.20
CA VAL A 225 -14.63 4.40 -9.43
C VAL A 225 -14.37 5.25 -8.17
N PRO A 226 -14.71 4.82 -6.94
CA PRO A 226 -14.40 5.60 -5.74
C PRO A 226 -12.90 5.80 -5.51
N GLN A 227 -12.07 4.80 -5.84
CA GLN A 227 -10.61 4.91 -5.75
C GLN A 227 -10.06 5.86 -6.82
N ALA A 228 -10.61 5.82 -8.04
CA ALA A 228 -10.26 6.78 -9.09
C ALA A 228 -10.67 8.21 -8.72
N LEU A 229 -11.85 8.38 -8.11
CA LEU A 229 -12.34 9.68 -7.65
C LEU A 229 -11.55 10.21 -6.44
N GLN A 230 -11.15 9.34 -5.51
CA GLN A 230 -10.27 9.70 -4.39
C GLN A 230 -8.88 10.17 -4.87
N ARG A 231 -8.37 9.64 -5.98
CA ARG A 231 -7.14 10.14 -6.62
C ARG A 231 -7.31 11.49 -7.33
N LEU A 232 -8.55 11.84 -7.70
CA LEU A 232 -8.88 13.09 -8.39
C LEU A 232 -9.28 14.23 -7.42
N ILE A 233 -9.67 13.89 -6.18
CA ILE A 233 -9.95 14.88 -5.13
C ILE A 233 -8.59 15.27 -4.51
N PRO A 234 -8.18 16.55 -4.55
CA PRO A 234 -6.95 17.01 -3.93
C PRO A 234 -6.91 16.60 -2.45
N ASP A 235 -5.80 16.02 -2.00
CA ASP A 235 -5.53 15.63 -0.61
C ASP A 235 -5.62 16.84 0.33
N TYR A 236 -6.83 17.22 0.75
CA TYR A 236 -7.03 18.27 1.75
C TYR A 236 -6.49 17.86 3.14
N THR A 237 -6.20 16.57 3.33
CA THR A 237 -5.50 16.03 4.49
C THR A 237 -3.98 16.16 4.38
N ALA A 238 -3.40 16.23 3.18
CA ALA A 238 -1.96 16.49 3.01
C ALA A 238 -1.60 17.88 3.55
N GLY A 239 -2.42 18.90 3.29
CA GLY A 239 -2.18 20.24 3.85
C GLY A 239 -2.22 20.33 5.38
N LEU A 240 -2.98 19.46 6.05
CA LEU A 240 -2.96 19.33 7.51
C LEU A 240 -1.78 18.49 8.01
N GLN A 241 -1.31 17.51 7.25
CA GLN A 241 -0.08 16.76 7.53
C GLN A 241 1.19 17.59 7.28
N ASP A 242 1.21 18.41 6.24
CA ASP A 242 2.31 19.31 5.89
C ASP A 242 2.49 20.43 6.92
N GLY A 243 1.40 20.89 7.54
CA GLY A 243 1.45 21.84 8.66
C GLY A 243 2.07 21.29 9.94
N PHE A 244 2.12 19.96 10.12
CA PHE A 244 2.82 19.30 11.23
C PHE A 244 4.20 18.74 10.82
N ASN A 245 4.43 18.45 9.54
CA ASN A 245 5.70 17.95 9.02
C ASN A 245 6.73 19.08 8.77
N ASN A 246 6.29 20.33 8.57
CA ASN A 246 7.18 21.46 8.22
C ASN A 246 7.64 22.33 9.39
N SER A 247 7.48 21.90 10.65
CA SER A 247 8.29 22.48 11.73
C SER A 247 9.71 21.93 11.61
N GLU A 248 10.73 22.79 11.72
CA GLU A 248 12.19 22.53 11.58
C GLU A 248 12.80 21.44 12.50
N GLN A 249 12.00 20.50 13.02
CA GLN A 249 12.37 19.49 14.01
C GLN A 249 12.17 18.03 13.55
N VAL A 250 11.94 17.75 12.27
CA VAL A 250 11.70 16.38 11.81
C VAL A 250 12.62 15.98 10.64
N LYS A 251 13.88 15.67 10.96
CA LYS A 251 14.70 14.69 10.19
C LYS A 251 14.16 13.27 10.43
N SER A 252 12.85 13.03 10.33
CA SER A 252 12.31 11.69 10.56
C SER A 252 12.72 10.78 9.43
N LEU A 253 13.28 9.64 9.80
CA LEU A 253 13.48 8.51 8.91
C LEU A 253 12.12 8.10 8.31
N ASP A 254 11.95 8.22 6.98
CA ASP A 254 10.72 7.86 6.29
C ASP A 254 10.60 6.34 6.18
N LEU A 255 10.17 5.71 7.28
CA LEU A 255 10.05 4.27 7.40
C LEU A 255 8.74 3.75 6.78
N GLY A 256 8.83 2.64 6.05
CA GLY A 256 7.71 1.92 5.45
C GLY A 256 7.02 0.93 6.38
N GLY A 257 6.04 0.21 5.82
CA GLY A 257 5.47 -0.99 6.41
C GLY A 257 4.73 -0.81 7.74
N LEU A 258 4.41 -1.95 8.35
CA LEU A 258 3.71 -2.03 9.64
C LEU A 258 4.70 -1.88 10.79
N VAL A 259 4.30 -1.12 11.81
CA VAL A 259 5.04 -1.01 13.07
C VAL A 259 4.73 -2.24 13.93
N THR A 260 5.76 -2.91 14.38
CA THR A 260 5.71 -4.09 15.27
C THR A 260 6.61 -3.85 16.48
N ASP A 261 6.48 -4.69 17.51
CA ASP A 261 7.35 -4.59 18.69
C ASP A 261 8.84 -4.78 18.37
N GLU A 262 9.15 -5.49 17.29
CA GLU A 262 10.51 -5.78 16.85
C GLU A 262 11.16 -4.60 16.10
N ASN A 263 10.37 -3.79 15.40
CA ASN A 263 10.89 -2.74 14.51
C ASN A 263 10.46 -1.31 14.87
N LYS A 264 9.66 -1.13 15.93
CA LYS A 264 9.20 0.20 16.39
C LYS A 264 10.34 1.18 16.66
N ASP A 265 11.44 0.66 17.17
CA ASP A 265 12.59 1.44 17.61
C ASP A 265 13.48 1.90 16.44
N LEU A 266 13.30 1.36 15.23
CA LEU A 266 14.02 1.84 14.02
C LEU A 266 13.80 3.34 13.79
N SER A 267 12.63 3.85 14.18
CA SER A 267 12.27 5.27 14.07
C SER A 267 13.10 6.20 14.98
N LYS A 268 13.86 5.66 15.92
CA LYS A 268 14.78 6.43 16.78
C LYS A 268 16.05 6.86 16.03
N CYS A 269 16.41 6.18 14.95
CA CYS A 269 17.53 6.58 14.11
C CYS A 269 17.08 7.62 13.08
N SER A 270 17.99 8.52 12.71
CA SER A 270 17.81 9.48 11.60
C SER A 270 18.52 8.97 10.36
N ASN A 271 18.04 9.38 9.18
CA ASN A 271 18.67 8.97 7.92
C ASN A 271 20.11 9.48 7.82
N GLY A 272 21.08 8.58 7.63
CA GLY A 272 22.46 8.91 7.34
C GLY A 272 23.17 9.68 8.46
N SER A 273 22.89 9.34 9.72
CA SER A 273 23.59 9.96 10.85
C SER A 273 25.11 9.76 10.75
N ASP A 274 25.86 10.78 11.13
CA ASP A 274 27.32 10.84 11.17
C ASP A 274 27.92 10.35 12.49
N VAL A 275 27.06 9.95 13.43
CA VAL A 275 27.36 9.40 14.74
C VAL A 275 26.53 8.14 14.99
N LEU A 276 27.04 7.23 15.82
CA LEU A 276 26.30 6.03 16.18
C LEU A 276 25.06 6.40 17.01
N GLN A 277 23.90 5.93 16.56
CA GLN A 277 22.63 6.03 17.27
C GLN A 277 22.25 4.68 17.88
N SER A 278 21.11 4.57 18.55
CA SER A 278 20.60 3.29 19.06
C SER A 278 19.12 3.18 18.76
N CYS A 279 18.78 2.37 17.76
CA CYS A 279 17.42 2.22 17.25
C CYS A 279 16.86 0.81 17.44
N GLY A 280 17.23 0.20 18.58
CA GLY A 280 16.68 -1.09 19.00
C GLY A 280 17.32 -2.30 18.30
N PRO A 281 16.85 -3.51 18.62
CA PRO A 281 17.38 -4.73 18.05
C PRO A 281 17.12 -4.79 16.54
N ALA A 282 18.06 -5.37 15.79
CA ALA A 282 17.88 -5.65 14.37
C ALA A 282 16.72 -6.65 14.17
N PRO A 283 15.72 -6.34 13.34
CA PRO A 283 14.67 -7.29 12.99
C PRO A 283 15.24 -8.55 12.33
N ALA A 284 14.63 -9.70 12.57
CA ALA A 284 15.05 -10.96 11.95
C ALA A 284 14.85 -10.95 10.43
N LEU A 285 15.84 -11.48 9.70
CA LEU A 285 15.73 -11.83 8.29
C LEU A 285 14.73 -12.99 8.16
N ARG A 286 13.58 -12.75 7.52
CA ARG A 286 12.45 -13.68 7.47
C ARG A 286 11.89 -13.78 6.07
N GLY A 287 11.28 -14.92 5.75
CA GLY A 287 10.69 -15.16 4.44
C GLY A 287 11.72 -15.12 3.30
N ILE A 288 12.97 -15.50 3.60
CA ILE A 288 14.03 -15.62 2.60
C ILE A 288 13.83 -16.94 1.86
N ASP A 289 13.66 -16.86 0.54
CA ASP A 289 13.40 -18.04 -0.30
C ASP A 289 14.66 -18.84 -0.58
N GLN A 290 15.79 -18.15 -0.77
CA GLN A 290 17.08 -18.76 -1.09
C GLN A 290 18.23 -17.89 -0.58
N TRP A 291 19.33 -18.55 -0.22
CA TRP A 291 20.59 -17.91 0.11
C TRP A 291 21.63 -18.23 -0.97
N PHE A 292 22.52 -17.27 -1.21
CA PHE A 292 23.70 -17.42 -2.06
C PHE A 292 24.94 -17.03 -1.27
N ASN A 293 26.11 -17.52 -1.69
CA ASN A 293 27.40 -17.23 -1.04
C ASN A 293 27.42 -17.55 0.46
N THR A 294 26.71 -18.60 0.87
CA THR A 294 26.74 -19.16 2.23
C THR A 294 27.19 -20.61 2.19
N ALA A 295 27.58 -21.16 3.34
CA ALA A 295 27.96 -22.58 3.42
C ALA A 295 26.74 -23.46 3.12
N ASP A 296 26.81 -24.26 2.05
CA ASP A 296 25.73 -25.13 1.56
C ASP A 296 24.38 -24.40 1.30
N ASP A 297 24.42 -23.13 0.91
CA ASP A 297 23.22 -22.29 0.73
C ASP A 297 22.30 -22.22 1.97
N LYS A 298 22.89 -22.38 3.17
CA LYS A 298 22.15 -22.38 4.44
C LYS A 298 21.77 -20.97 4.90
N PRO A 299 20.58 -20.80 5.51
CA PRO A 299 20.18 -19.52 6.10
C PRO A 299 21.11 -19.05 7.21
N ILE A 300 21.34 -17.74 7.25
CA ILE A 300 22.05 -17.07 8.35
C ILE A 300 21.04 -16.40 9.27
N ALA A 301 21.00 -16.79 10.54
CA ALA A 301 20.26 -16.06 11.56
C ALA A 301 21.13 -14.96 12.17
N LEU A 302 20.57 -13.74 12.34
CA LEU A 302 21.32 -12.63 12.96
C LEU A 302 21.73 -12.91 14.41
N SER A 303 21.05 -13.82 15.10
CA SER A 303 21.45 -14.30 16.42
C SER A 303 22.81 -14.99 16.42
N ASP A 304 23.14 -15.66 15.31
CA ASP A 304 24.40 -16.42 15.17
C ASP A 304 25.58 -15.50 14.84
N LEU A 305 25.29 -14.25 14.48
CA LEU A 305 26.27 -13.19 14.22
C LEU A 305 26.52 -12.27 15.42
N ARG A 306 25.97 -12.59 16.60
CA ARG A 306 26.31 -11.85 17.83
C ARG A 306 27.81 -11.91 18.09
N GLY A 307 28.37 -10.80 18.54
CA GLY A 307 29.83 -10.60 18.65
C GLY A 307 30.48 -10.04 17.38
N LYS A 308 29.76 -9.93 16.26
CA LYS A 308 30.25 -9.32 15.01
C LYS A 308 29.49 -8.04 14.68
N VAL A 309 30.14 -7.13 13.96
CA VAL A 309 29.45 -6.00 13.34
C VAL A 309 28.79 -6.50 12.07
N VAL A 310 27.51 -6.17 11.85
CA VAL A 310 26.75 -6.63 10.68
C VAL A 310 26.26 -5.45 9.86
N LEU A 311 26.48 -5.48 8.55
CA LEU A 311 25.87 -4.55 7.59
C LEU A 311 24.82 -5.31 6.79
N VAL A 312 23.57 -4.87 6.87
CA VAL A 312 22.48 -5.35 5.99
C VAL A 312 22.31 -4.35 4.87
N ASP A 313 22.56 -4.80 3.63
CA ASP A 313 22.50 -4.01 2.40
C ASP A 313 21.29 -4.46 1.56
N PHE A 314 20.28 -3.61 1.44
CA PHE A 314 19.12 -3.85 0.57
C PHE A 314 19.42 -3.38 -0.85
N TRP A 315 19.34 -4.31 -1.80
CA TRP A 315 19.69 -4.06 -3.19
C TRP A 315 18.75 -4.79 -4.17
N ALA A 316 18.77 -4.34 -5.42
CA ALA A 316 18.13 -5.00 -6.56
C ALA A 316 19.10 -4.93 -7.75
N TYR A 317 19.24 -6.01 -8.51
CA TYR A 317 20.34 -6.08 -9.49
C TYR A 317 20.15 -5.17 -10.71
N SER A 318 18.90 -4.80 -11.07
CA SER A 318 18.66 -3.89 -12.18
C SER A 318 18.68 -2.41 -11.78
N CYS A 319 18.75 -2.10 -10.48
CA CYS A 319 18.79 -0.75 -9.93
C CYS A 319 20.17 -0.11 -10.10
N ILE A 320 20.27 0.96 -10.88
CA ILE A 320 21.58 1.62 -11.13
C ILE A 320 22.22 2.18 -9.86
N ASN A 321 21.43 2.70 -8.93
CA ASN A 321 21.92 3.24 -7.67
C ASN A 321 22.55 2.13 -6.82
N CYS A 322 21.97 0.92 -6.86
CA CYS A 322 22.55 -0.26 -6.23
C CYS A 322 23.86 -0.65 -6.93
N LEU A 323 23.89 -0.69 -8.26
CA LEU A 323 25.09 -1.03 -9.02
C LEU A 323 26.27 -0.09 -8.72
N ARG A 324 26.03 1.20 -8.47
CA ARG A 324 27.06 2.15 -8.02
C ARG A 324 27.46 1.98 -6.55
N SER A 325 26.53 1.56 -5.70
CA SER A 325 26.79 1.30 -4.27
C SER A 325 27.53 -0.02 -4.02
N VAL A 326 27.28 -1.07 -4.82
CA VAL A 326 27.84 -2.42 -4.62
C VAL A 326 29.38 -2.44 -4.53
N PRO A 327 30.15 -1.72 -5.37
CA PRO A 327 31.60 -1.65 -5.24
C PRO A 327 32.09 -1.18 -3.85
N HIS A 328 31.41 -0.21 -3.23
CA HIS A 328 31.75 0.26 -1.87
C HIS A 328 31.48 -0.84 -0.83
N VAL A 329 30.30 -1.47 -0.90
CA VAL A 329 29.91 -2.54 0.03
C VAL A 329 30.83 -3.75 -0.09
N SER A 330 31.17 -4.15 -1.32
CA SER A 330 32.14 -5.23 -1.60
C SER A 330 33.54 -4.90 -1.08
N ALA A 331 33.98 -3.64 -1.22
CA ALA A 331 35.26 -3.20 -0.68
C ALA A 331 35.29 -3.29 0.86
N TRP A 332 34.22 -2.86 1.54
CA TRP A 332 34.12 -2.98 3.00
C TRP A 332 34.06 -4.43 3.46
N ALA A 333 33.25 -5.27 2.80
CA ALA A 333 33.15 -6.69 3.11
C ALA A 333 34.53 -7.34 3.06
N LYS A 334 35.30 -7.08 1.99
CA LYS A 334 36.67 -7.61 1.83
C LYS A 334 37.67 -7.02 2.82
N ALA A 335 37.63 -5.70 3.06
CA ALA A 335 38.61 -5.03 3.92
C ALA A 335 38.44 -5.39 5.40
N TYR A 336 37.20 -5.61 5.84
CA TYR A 336 36.88 -5.71 7.27
C TYR A 336 36.36 -7.09 7.72
N GLN A 337 36.26 -8.08 6.82
CA GLN A 337 35.83 -9.44 7.19
C GLN A 337 36.64 -10.03 8.36
N ASP A 338 37.98 -9.93 8.29
CA ASP A 338 38.89 -10.51 9.28
C ASP A 338 38.94 -9.70 10.58
N ALA A 339 38.48 -8.45 10.52
CA ALA A 339 38.33 -7.56 11.67
C ALA A 339 36.99 -7.76 12.41
N GLY A 340 36.07 -8.56 11.86
CA GLY A 340 34.78 -8.87 12.49
C GLY A 340 33.55 -8.22 11.84
N LEU A 341 33.67 -7.67 10.63
CA LEU A 341 32.51 -7.24 9.83
C LEU A 341 31.89 -8.44 9.10
N THR A 342 30.57 -8.53 9.10
CA THR A 342 29.81 -9.43 8.23
C THR A 342 28.81 -8.61 7.42
N VAL A 343 28.84 -8.74 6.09
CA VAL A 343 27.88 -8.09 5.20
C VAL A 343 26.85 -9.12 4.75
N ILE A 344 25.57 -8.75 4.73
CA ILE A 344 24.49 -9.53 4.14
C ILE A 344 23.76 -8.65 3.13
N GLY A 345 23.81 -9.02 1.86
CA GLY A 345 23.02 -8.39 0.81
C GLY A 345 21.60 -8.96 0.79
N VAL A 346 20.60 -8.21 1.19
CA VAL A 346 19.19 -8.61 1.04
C VAL A 346 18.70 -8.17 -0.32
N HIS A 347 18.65 -9.11 -1.27
CA HIS A 347 18.14 -8.85 -2.61
C HIS A 347 16.61 -8.80 -2.57
N SER A 348 16.06 -7.59 -2.60
CA SER A 348 14.61 -7.32 -2.59
C SER A 348 14.17 -6.89 -3.98
N PRO A 349 13.38 -7.70 -4.71
CA PRO A 349 13.11 -7.45 -6.13
C PRO A 349 12.12 -6.31 -6.33
N GLU A 350 12.48 -5.40 -7.24
CA GLU A 350 11.63 -4.32 -7.73
C GLU A 350 10.69 -4.79 -8.86
N TYR A 351 11.17 -5.73 -9.68
CA TYR A 351 10.45 -6.32 -10.81
C TYR A 351 10.27 -7.83 -10.65
N ALA A 352 9.27 -8.39 -11.33
CA ALA A 352 8.98 -9.82 -11.28
C ALA A 352 10.16 -10.70 -11.76
N PHE A 353 10.91 -10.25 -12.77
CA PHE A 353 12.07 -10.99 -13.29
C PHE A 353 13.23 -11.06 -12.29
N GLU A 354 13.28 -10.14 -11.32
CA GLU A 354 14.29 -10.14 -10.27
C GLU A 354 14.01 -11.18 -9.17
N LYS A 355 12.84 -11.82 -9.21
CA LYS A 355 12.52 -12.94 -8.32
C LYS A 355 13.18 -14.26 -8.73
N VAL A 356 13.68 -14.34 -9.96
CA VAL A 356 14.22 -15.56 -10.55
C VAL A 356 15.63 -15.80 -10.00
N PRO A 357 15.87 -16.88 -9.24
CA PRO A 357 17.15 -17.13 -8.58
C PRO A 357 18.35 -17.14 -9.53
N GLU A 358 18.18 -17.67 -10.75
CA GLU A 358 19.24 -17.77 -11.76
C GLU A 358 19.69 -16.38 -12.25
N ASN A 359 18.76 -15.44 -12.37
CA ASN A 359 19.07 -14.06 -12.76
C ASN A 359 19.87 -13.36 -11.66
N VAL A 360 19.47 -13.56 -10.40
CA VAL A 360 20.16 -13.01 -9.23
C VAL A 360 21.56 -13.61 -9.10
N ALA A 361 21.70 -14.93 -9.27
CA ALA A 361 23.00 -15.60 -9.25
C ALA A 361 23.94 -15.11 -10.36
N ALA A 362 23.43 -14.87 -11.57
CA ALA A 362 24.20 -14.29 -12.67
C ALA A 362 24.68 -12.88 -12.33
N ALA A 363 23.81 -12.04 -11.75
CA ALA A 363 24.16 -10.69 -11.33
C ALA A 363 25.18 -10.67 -10.17
N ILE A 364 25.02 -11.54 -9.17
CA ILE A 364 26.00 -11.71 -8.08
C ILE A 364 27.40 -11.96 -8.65
N LYS A 365 27.49 -12.86 -9.64
CA LYS A 365 28.75 -13.19 -10.31
C LYS A 365 29.29 -12.01 -11.14
N GLU A 366 28.44 -11.34 -11.91
CA GLU A 366 28.81 -10.20 -12.75
C GLU A 366 29.35 -9.03 -11.92
N GLN A 367 28.70 -8.74 -10.79
CA GLN A 367 29.09 -7.67 -9.87
C GLN A 367 30.22 -8.05 -8.91
N GLY A 368 30.72 -9.29 -8.97
CA GLY A 368 31.79 -9.78 -8.09
C GLY A 368 31.40 -9.80 -6.61
N ILE A 369 30.11 -9.98 -6.30
CA ILE A 369 29.62 -10.05 -4.92
C ILE A 369 30.00 -11.41 -4.33
N THR A 370 30.78 -11.36 -3.24
CA THR A 370 31.27 -12.57 -2.54
C THR A 370 30.68 -12.74 -1.14
N TYR A 371 30.06 -11.70 -0.57
CA TYR A 371 29.37 -11.78 0.71
C TYR A 371 28.02 -12.52 0.58
N PRO A 372 27.47 -13.05 1.68
CA PRO A 372 26.15 -13.68 1.72
C PRO A 372 25.05 -12.82 1.10
N VAL A 373 24.21 -13.43 0.26
CA VAL A 373 23.03 -12.78 -0.32
C VAL A 373 21.76 -13.55 0.03
N ALA A 374 20.74 -12.85 0.50
CA ALA A 374 19.43 -13.37 0.87
C ALA A 374 18.37 -12.91 -0.13
N LEU A 375 17.68 -13.85 -0.78
CA LEU A 375 16.62 -13.56 -1.75
C LEU A 375 15.27 -13.34 -1.05
N ASP A 376 14.81 -12.09 -0.99
CA ASP A 376 13.58 -11.67 -0.31
C ASP A 376 12.41 -11.45 -1.29
N ASN A 377 12.00 -12.48 -2.05
CA ASN A 377 11.01 -12.29 -3.12
C ASN A 377 9.62 -11.87 -2.63
N GLN A 378 9.34 -12.16 -1.35
CA GLN A 378 8.09 -11.82 -0.70
C GLN A 378 8.15 -10.50 0.06
N LEU A 379 9.27 -9.76 -0.02
CA LEU A 379 9.50 -8.49 0.66
C LEU A 379 9.23 -8.58 2.18
N SER A 380 9.44 -9.77 2.75
CA SER A 380 9.15 -10.06 4.15
C SER A 380 10.20 -9.44 5.06
N THR A 381 11.47 -9.51 4.65
CA THR A 381 12.57 -8.85 5.34
C THR A 381 12.56 -7.34 5.08
N TRP A 382 12.31 -6.91 3.84
CA TRP A 382 12.09 -5.51 3.48
C TRP A 382 11.03 -4.84 4.37
N THR A 383 9.87 -5.49 4.51
CA THR A 383 8.76 -4.98 5.34
C THR A 383 9.12 -5.00 6.83
N ALA A 384 9.82 -6.04 7.30
CA ALA A 384 10.27 -6.14 8.68
C ALA A 384 11.20 -5.01 9.09
N TYR A 385 12.14 -4.67 8.21
CA TYR A 385 13.08 -3.55 8.36
C TYR A 385 12.44 -2.20 8.10
N ARG A 386 11.16 -2.16 7.71
CA ARG A 386 10.45 -0.93 7.36
C ARG A 386 11.18 -0.14 6.27
N ASN A 387 11.81 -0.84 5.33
CA ASN A 387 12.55 -0.20 4.25
C ASN A 387 11.61 0.43 3.20
N ARG A 388 12.14 1.39 2.44
CA ARG A 388 11.44 2.05 1.33
C ARG A 388 12.30 2.30 0.09
N TYR A 389 13.61 2.13 0.18
CA TYR A 389 14.53 2.61 -0.84
C TYR A 389 15.55 1.55 -1.25
N TRP A 390 16.01 1.67 -2.49
CA TRP A 390 17.15 0.98 -3.04
C TRP A 390 18.23 2.01 -3.44
N PRO A 391 19.50 1.87 -3.01
CA PRO A 391 19.96 0.97 -1.95
C PRO A 391 19.52 1.46 -0.55
N ALA A 392 19.65 0.60 0.45
CA ALA A 392 19.52 0.98 1.85
C ALA A 392 20.39 0.12 2.78
N HIS A 393 21.07 0.77 3.72
CA HIS A 393 22.01 0.14 4.63
C HIS A 393 21.55 0.24 6.09
N TYR A 394 21.64 -0.87 6.81
CA TYR A 394 21.41 -0.94 8.26
C TYR A 394 22.66 -1.49 8.93
N LEU A 395 23.33 -0.64 9.70
CA LEU A 395 24.53 -1.01 10.44
C LEU A 395 24.15 -1.49 11.85
N ILE A 396 24.62 -2.69 12.20
CA ILE A 396 24.25 -3.40 13.43
C ILE A 396 25.53 -3.68 14.21
N ASP A 397 25.53 -3.42 15.52
CA ASP A 397 26.67 -3.72 16.38
C ASP A 397 26.73 -5.19 16.85
N ALA A 398 27.80 -5.53 17.57
CA ALA A 398 28.02 -6.86 18.14
C ALA A 398 26.92 -7.35 19.09
N SER A 399 26.13 -6.44 19.68
CA SER A 399 24.98 -6.80 20.53
C SER A 399 23.73 -7.14 19.72
N GLY A 400 23.75 -6.86 18.41
CA GLY A 400 22.61 -6.99 17.51
C GLY A 400 21.68 -5.78 17.51
N THR A 401 22.17 -4.61 17.95
CA THR A 401 21.41 -3.35 17.96
C THR A 401 21.70 -2.56 16.69
N VAL A 402 20.67 -2.00 16.05
CA VAL A 402 20.85 -1.11 14.89
C VAL A 402 21.42 0.23 15.37
N ARG A 403 22.51 0.66 14.76
CA ARG A 403 23.29 1.85 15.14
C ARG A 403 23.33 2.94 14.09
N GLN A 404 23.03 2.60 12.84
CA GLN A 404 22.89 3.57 11.74
C GLN A 404 21.92 3.02 10.70
N ILE A 405 21.14 3.92 10.09
CA ILE A 405 20.31 3.61 8.93
C ILE A 405 20.63 4.65 7.85
N GLN A 406 20.99 4.19 6.66
CA GLN A 406 21.34 5.03 5.51
C GLN A 406 20.44 4.63 4.33
N PHE A 407 19.55 5.54 3.92
CA PHE A 407 18.67 5.36 2.76
C PHE A 407 19.19 6.11 1.55
N GLY A 408 19.11 5.44 0.41
CA GLY A 408 19.59 5.96 -0.86
C GLY A 408 21.09 5.82 -1.02
N GLU A 409 21.54 6.16 -2.22
CA GLU A 409 22.94 6.13 -2.64
C GLU A 409 23.78 7.20 -1.92
N GLY A 410 25.04 6.89 -1.66
CA GLY A 410 26.01 7.81 -1.03
C GLY A 410 26.20 7.57 0.47
N GLY A 411 26.85 8.53 1.14
CA GLY A 411 27.17 8.43 2.58
C GLY A 411 28.24 7.37 2.89
N TYR A 412 29.05 6.98 1.91
CA TYR A 412 30.01 5.88 2.02
C TYR A 412 31.09 6.15 3.08
N ALA A 413 31.75 7.32 3.03
CA ALA A 413 32.78 7.68 4.00
C ALA A 413 32.23 7.73 5.44
N THR A 414 31.00 8.24 5.61
CA THR A 414 30.32 8.30 6.90
C THR A 414 30.02 6.90 7.43
N THR A 415 29.44 6.04 6.60
CA THR A 415 29.09 4.66 6.97
C THR A 415 30.35 3.85 7.28
N GLU A 416 31.40 3.98 6.49
CA GLU A 416 32.69 3.32 6.72
C GLU A 416 33.34 3.76 8.04
N LYS A 417 33.31 5.07 8.35
CA LYS A 417 33.78 5.58 9.64
C LYS A 417 33.06 4.89 10.81
N LEU A 418 31.74 4.74 10.72
CA LEU A 418 30.93 4.12 11.77
C LEU A 418 31.13 2.60 11.85
N ILE A 419 31.36 1.92 10.73
CA ILE A 419 31.80 0.51 10.69
C ILE A 419 33.08 0.36 11.51
N ARG A 420 34.10 1.18 11.23
CA ARG A 420 35.40 1.13 11.91
C ARG A 420 35.27 1.43 13.41
N GLU A 421 34.42 2.39 13.76
CA GLU A 421 34.11 2.71 15.16
C GLU A 421 33.50 1.50 15.88
N LEU A 422 32.51 0.82 15.30
CA LEU A 422 31.91 -0.38 15.89
C LEU A 422 32.89 -1.56 15.97
N LEU A 423 33.75 -1.73 14.98
CA LEU A 423 34.78 -2.79 15.01
C LEU A 423 35.77 -2.56 16.17
N THR A 424 36.19 -1.31 16.37
CA THR A 424 37.09 -0.92 17.47
C THR A 424 36.39 -1.05 18.83
N GLN A 425 35.11 -0.69 18.93
CA GLN A 425 34.32 -0.89 20.15
C GLN A 425 34.14 -2.39 20.50
N THR A 426 34.03 -3.24 19.47
CA THR A 426 33.86 -4.69 19.64
C THR A 426 35.16 -5.37 20.05
N THR A 427 36.27 -4.97 19.43
CA THR A 427 37.61 -5.53 19.68
C THR A 427 38.61 -4.37 19.81
N PRO A 428 38.91 -3.87 21.03
CA PRO A 428 39.72 -2.66 21.24
C PRO A 428 41.11 -2.67 20.58
N ASP A 429 41.74 -3.84 20.46
CA ASP A 429 43.09 -4.00 19.90
C ASP A 429 43.10 -4.41 18.41
N VAL A 430 41.94 -4.34 17.72
CA VAL A 430 41.84 -4.73 16.31
C VAL A 430 42.67 -3.81 15.42
N LYS A 431 43.48 -4.40 14.54
CA LYS A 431 44.23 -3.66 13.52
C LYS A 431 43.39 -3.53 12.27
N LEU A 432 42.80 -2.36 12.05
CA LEU A 432 42.03 -2.06 10.84
C LEU A 432 42.97 -1.63 9.71
N PRO A 433 42.70 -2.04 8.45
CA PRO A 433 43.40 -1.49 7.29
C PRO A 433 43.11 0.02 7.14
N ALA A 434 43.75 0.66 6.15
CA ALA A 434 43.33 2.00 5.70
C ALA A 434 41.87 1.99 5.24
N MET A 435 41.23 3.16 5.22
CA MET A 435 39.88 3.27 4.64
C MET A 435 39.92 2.91 3.15
N THR A 436 38.80 2.37 2.65
CA THR A 436 38.68 1.96 1.26
C THR A 436 38.71 3.16 0.32
N GLU A 437 39.45 3.03 -0.80
CA GLU A 437 39.63 4.10 -1.79
C GLU A 437 38.72 3.90 -3.02
N THR A 438 37.45 3.54 -2.78
CA THR A 438 36.47 3.42 -3.86
C THR A 438 35.98 4.83 -4.25
N ALA A 439 36.02 5.15 -5.55
CA ALA A 439 35.54 6.44 -6.07
C ALA A 439 34.05 6.61 -5.79
N ASP A 440 33.66 7.76 -5.21
CA ASP A 440 32.26 8.11 -4.98
C ASP A 440 31.70 8.82 -6.22
N ASP A 441 31.04 8.03 -7.07
CA ASP A 441 30.40 8.51 -8.30
C ASP A 441 28.92 8.89 -8.07
N THR A 442 28.48 9.12 -6.83
CA THR A 442 27.09 9.43 -6.51
C THR A 442 26.65 10.76 -7.15
N PRO A 443 25.59 10.77 -7.98
CA PRO A 443 25.06 12.01 -8.53
C PRO A 443 24.52 12.91 -7.42
N LYS A 444 24.65 14.24 -7.58
CA LYS A 444 24.07 15.17 -6.60
C LYS A 444 22.55 15.04 -6.61
N ALA A 445 21.93 15.04 -5.42
CA ALA A 445 20.48 14.98 -5.28
C ALA A 445 19.80 16.08 -6.12
N GLY A 446 18.85 15.68 -6.97
CA GLY A 446 18.13 16.58 -7.88
C GLY A 446 18.93 17.08 -9.09
N SER A 447 20.16 16.61 -9.29
CA SER A 447 20.96 16.95 -10.49
C SER A 447 20.68 16.06 -11.70
N THR A 448 19.90 15.00 -11.52
CA THR A 448 19.49 14.05 -12.55
C THR A 448 17.97 13.94 -12.62
N THR A 449 17.45 13.52 -13.77
CA THR A 449 16.04 13.13 -13.92
C THR A 449 15.72 12.02 -12.91
N PRO A 450 14.56 12.08 -12.22
CA PRO A 450 14.09 10.97 -11.39
C PRO A 450 13.90 9.69 -12.20
N GLU A 451 13.96 8.53 -11.55
CA GLU A 451 13.70 7.26 -12.23
C GLU A 451 12.34 7.32 -12.95
N THR A 452 12.35 6.96 -14.24
CA THR A 452 11.21 7.08 -15.12
C THR A 452 10.62 5.70 -15.35
N TYR A 453 9.61 5.34 -14.56
CA TYR A 453 8.87 4.09 -14.71
C TYR A 453 7.91 4.12 -15.89
N LEU A 454 7.96 3.08 -16.72
CA LEU A 454 7.09 2.94 -17.89
C LEU A 454 5.80 2.16 -17.56
N SER A 455 5.72 1.44 -16.43
CA SER A 455 4.44 0.84 -16.03
C SER A 455 3.43 1.90 -15.57
N PRO A 456 2.15 1.83 -15.99
CA PRO A 456 1.09 2.70 -15.47
C PRO A 456 0.89 2.64 -13.95
N THR A 457 1.39 1.59 -13.29
CA THR A 457 1.24 1.41 -11.84
C THR A 457 2.25 2.20 -11.01
N LYS A 458 3.40 2.57 -11.60
CA LYS A 458 4.50 3.31 -10.97
C LYS A 458 4.83 4.63 -11.69
N MET A 459 4.24 4.88 -12.85
CA MET A 459 4.48 6.07 -13.65
C MET A 459 4.18 7.36 -12.87
N VAL A 460 5.12 8.31 -12.93
CA VAL A 460 5.02 9.62 -12.27
C VAL A 460 5.22 10.80 -13.22
N ASN A 461 5.82 10.58 -14.39
CA ASN A 461 6.31 11.63 -15.28
C ASN A 461 6.00 11.37 -16.77
N PHE A 462 4.84 10.77 -17.07
CA PHE A 462 4.33 10.73 -18.44
C PHE A 462 3.87 12.14 -18.86
N GLY A 463 4.43 12.64 -19.96
CA GLY A 463 4.17 13.98 -20.51
C GLY A 463 3.21 13.99 -21.71
N GLY A 464 2.60 12.84 -22.05
CA GLY A 464 1.54 12.78 -23.06
C GLY A 464 0.18 13.22 -22.52
N THR A 465 -0.78 13.45 -23.42
CA THR A 465 -2.15 13.87 -23.06
C THR A 465 -3.13 12.70 -23.01
N GLU A 466 -2.72 11.57 -23.54
CA GLU A 466 -3.51 10.37 -23.70
C GLU A 466 -3.67 9.61 -22.37
N PRO A 467 -4.76 8.85 -22.19
CA PRO A 467 -4.92 8.00 -21.02
C PRO A 467 -3.80 6.94 -20.92
N TYR A 468 -3.01 7.03 -19.86
CA TYR A 468 -1.92 6.09 -19.59
C TYR A 468 -2.39 4.98 -18.65
N SER A 469 -2.92 3.90 -19.22
CA SER A 469 -3.53 2.79 -18.45
C SER A 469 -3.18 1.43 -19.05
N ILE A 470 -3.32 0.37 -18.24
CA ILE A 470 -3.02 -1.02 -18.64
C ILE A 470 -3.92 -1.41 -19.83
N GLY A 471 -3.31 -2.00 -20.85
CA GLY A 471 -3.97 -2.38 -22.10
C GLY A 471 -3.18 -1.97 -23.34
N THR A 472 -3.78 -2.15 -24.51
CA THR A 472 -3.19 -1.73 -25.78
C THR A 472 -3.79 -0.40 -26.22
N SER A 473 -2.93 0.59 -26.48
CA SER A 473 -3.31 1.93 -26.89
C SER A 473 -2.33 2.49 -27.93
N THR A 474 -2.81 3.41 -28.76
CA THR A 474 -1.97 4.18 -29.68
C THR A 474 -1.69 5.56 -29.11
N PHE A 475 -0.45 6.01 -29.21
CA PHE A 475 0.02 7.29 -28.69
C PHE A 475 0.63 8.13 -29.82
N ALA A 476 0.69 9.43 -29.61
CA ALA A 476 1.41 10.35 -30.47
C ALA A 476 2.27 11.31 -29.62
N PHE A 477 3.43 11.71 -30.15
CA PHE A 477 4.24 12.70 -29.43
C PHE A 477 3.53 14.04 -29.30
N PRO A 478 3.60 14.69 -28.12
CA PRO A 478 3.15 16.07 -27.97
C PRO A 478 4.06 17.03 -28.75
N GLU A 479 3.54 18.21 -29.11
CA GLU A 479 4.34 19.27 -29.75
C GLU A 479 5.53 19.71 -28.89
N LYS A 480 5.35 19.73 -27.57
CA LYS A 480 6.38 20.07 -26.58
C LYS A 480 6.33 19.06 -25.45
N LEU A 481 7.48 18.50 -25.12
CA LEU A 481 7.65 17.62 -23.97
C LEU A 481 8.21 18.41 -22.79
N ALA A 482 7.63 18.24 -21.60
CA ALA A 482 8.11 18.91 -20.40
C ALA A 482 9.47 18.32 -19.97
N LYS A 483 10.28 19.10 -19.24
CA LYS A 483 11.53 18.61 -18.68
C LYS A 483 11.28 17.41 -17.75
N ASP A 484 12.18 16.43 -17.78
CA ASP A 484 12.15 15.25 -16.89
C ASP A 484 10.90 14.38 -17.09
N THR A 485 10.35 14.36 -18.31
CA THR A 485 9.17 13.57 -18.69
C THR A 485 9.40 12.73 -19.93
N PHE A 486 8.54 11.74 -20.15
CA PHE A 486 8.55 10.92 -21.35
C PHE A 486 7.20 10.91 -22.07
N ALA A 487 7.21 10.68 -23.38
CA ALA A 487 6.02 10.47 -24.20
C ALA A 487 6.20 9.26 -25.12
N LEU A 488 5.09 8.72 -25.60
CA LEU A 488 5.06 7.55 -26.49
C LEU A 488 4.52 7.95 -27.86
N ASP A 489 4.93 7.22 -28.89
CA ASP A 489 4.43 7.30 -30.25
C ASP A 489 4.29 5.88 -30.83
N GLY A 490 3.19 5.62 -31.53
CA GLY A 490 2.85 4.30 -32.08
C GLY A 490 1.95 3.46 -31.17
N SER A 491 1.78 2.18 -31.52
CA SER A 491 0.95 1.23 -30.77
C SER A 491 1.75 0.55 -29.66
N TRP A 492 1.24 0.62 -28.43
CA TRP A 492 1.92 0.09 -27.24
C TRP A 492 0.99 -0.80 -26.42
N THR A 493 1.55 -1.86 -25.85
CA THR A 493 0.88 -2.67 -24.82
C THR A 493 1.49 -2.34 -23.47
N LEU A 494 0.67 -1.80 -22.57
CA LEU A 494 1.05 -1.35 -21.23
C LEU A 494 0.61 -2.41 -20.23
N THR A 495 1.52 -2.83 -19.35
CA THR A 495 1.28 -3.85 -18.31
C THR A 495 1.58 -3.31 -16.92
N SER A 496 1.28 -4.08 -15.88
CA SER A 496 1.65 -3.72 -14.50
C SER A 496 3.16 -3.78 -14.22
N GLN A 497 4.00 -4.18 -15.18
CA GLN A 497 5.47 -4.25 -15.01
C GLN A 497 6.22 -3.31 -15.94
N GLY A 498 5.76 -3.15 -17.17
CA GLY A 498 6.42 -2.32 -18.18
C GLY A 498 5.56 -2.16 -19.44
N ILE A 499 6.20 -1.78 -20.53
CA ILE A 499 5.57 -1.57 -21.84
C ILE A 499 6.31 -2.33 -22.93
N SER A 500 5.58 -2.75 -23.96
CA SER A 500 6.16 -3.37 -25.15
C SER A 500 5.46 -2.91 -26.42
N SER A 501 6.18 -2.98 -27.54
CA SER A 501 5.69 -2.59 -28.85
C SER A 501 6.38 -3.43 -29.95
N THR A 502 5.83 -3.38 -31.16
CA THR A 502 6.45 -3.96 -32.35
C THR A 502 7.44 -2.99 -33.00
N GLU A 503 7.12 -1.68 -33.03
CA GLU A 503 7.98 -0.59 -33.55
C GLU A 503 7.67 0.79 -32.91
N GLY A 504 7.23 0.80 -31.65
CA GLY A 504 6.87 2.02 -30.93
C GLY A 504 8.09 2.87 -30.58
N SER A 505 7.93 4.18 -30.55
CA SER A 505 8.97 5.13 -30.16
C SER A 505 8.65 5.80 -28.82
N ILE A 506 9.65 5.95 -27.98
CA ILE A 506 9.63 6.70 -26.73
C ILE A 506 10.44 7.97 -26.95
N LYS A 507 9.92 9.12 -26.53
CA LYS A 507 10.70 10.36 -26.43
C LYS A 507 10.89 10.69 -24.96
N LEU A 508 12.13 10.91 -24.55
CA LEU A 508 12.51 11.22 -23.17
C LEU A 508 13.19 12.58 -23.14
N ALA A 509 12.63 13.53 -22.39
CA ALA A 509 13.30 14.77 -22.05
C ALA A 509 14.02 14.59 -20.70
N TYR A 510 15.35 14.71 -20.69
CA TYR A 510 16.18 14.30 -19.56
C TYR A 510 17.18 15.38 -19.14
N THR A 511 17.70 15.24 -17.93
CA THR A 511 18.92 15.85 -17.39
C THR A 511 19.76 14.73 -16.78
N ALA A 512 20.88 14.36 -17.39
CA ALA A 512 21.77 13.31 -16.90
C ALA A 512 23.12 13.32 -17.60
N GLN A 513 24.12 12.68 -16.99
CA GLN A 513 25.38 12.34 -17.65
C GLN A 513 25.30 10.94 -18.30
N GLN A 514 24.61 10.01 -17.65
CA GLN A 514 24.41 8.65 -18.13
C GLN A 514 22.90 8.32 -18.10
N ILE A 515 22.40 7.66 -19.14
CA ILE A 515 21.05 7.09 -19.16
C ILE A 515 21.17 5.61 -19.41
N ARG A 516 20.51 4.85 -18.56
CA ARG A 516 20.34 3.40 -18.72
C ARG A 516 18.87 3.08 -18.83
N MET A 517 18.57 1.97 -19.49
CA MET A 517 17.22 1.48 -19.67
C MET A 517 17.12 0.05 -19.18
N VAL A 518 16.15 -0.22 -18.33
CA VAL A 518 15.84 -1.58 -17.89
C VAL A 518 15.00 -2.25 -18.96
N LEU A 519 15.57 -3.29 -19.57
CA LEU A 519 15.01 -3.98 -20.74
C LEU A 519 15.02 -5.49 -20.50
N GLY A 520 14.09 -6.19 -21.15
CA GLY A 520 14.04 -7.65 -21.17
C GLY A 520 13.54 -8.18 -22.51
N GLY A 521 13.52 -9.51 -22.65
CA GLY A 521 13.10 -10.18 -23.88
C GLY A 521 14.24 -10.36 -24.88
N SER A 522 13.90 -10.46 -26.16
CA SER A 522 14.87 -10.70 -27.24
C SER A 522 14.51 -9.86 -28.46
N GLY A 523 15.38 -8.93 -28.82
CA GLY A 523 15.17 -8.02 -29.95
C GLY A 523 16.21 -6.91 -29.99
N THR A 524 15.83 -5.74 -30.49
CA THR A 524 16.72 -4.58 -30.57
C THR A 524 16.02 -3.31 -30.10
N VAL A 525 16.81 -2.41 -29.53
CA VAL A 525 16.38 -1.04 -29.19
C VAL A 525 17.27 -0.08 -29.97
N THR A 526 16.65 0.88 -30.66
CA THR A 526 17.36 1.90 -31.43
C THR A 526 17.22 3.25 -30.73
N VAL A 527 18.34 3.85 -30.40
CA VAL A 527 18.45 5.09 -29.63
C VAL A 527 18.97 6.17 -30.55
N THR A 528 18.24 7.27 -30.69
CA THR A 528 18.59 8.43 -31.50
C THR A 528 18.71 9.66 -30.60
N ASP A 529 19.88 10.27 -30.60
CA ASP A 529 20.19 11.53 -29.92
C ASP A 529 20.65 12.59 -30.93
N LYS A 530 21.15 13.73 -30.43
CA LYS A 530 21.72 14.80 -31.28
C LYS A 530 23.01 14.42 -32.03
N ASN A 531 23.70 13.36 -31.60
CA ASN A 531 24.98 12.93 -32.11
C ASN A 531 24.87 11.77 -33.11
N GLY A 532 23.73 11.08 -33.17
CA GLY A 532 23.46 10.03 -34.14
C GLY A 532 22.43 9.01 -33.67
N THR A 533 22.48 7.84 -34.30
CA THR A 533 21.62 6.69 -33.95
C THR A 533 22.48 5.48 -33.62
N LYS A 534 22.15 4.79 -32.52
CA LYS A 534 22.81 3.59 -32.02
C LYS A 534 21.76 2.48 -31.83
N THR A 535 22.05 1.27 -32.29
CA THR A 535 21.20 0.10 -32.04
C THR A 535 21.85 -0.79 -30.99
N ILE A 536 21.05 -1.25 -30.03
CA ILE A 536 21.46 -2.06 -28.89
C ILE A 536 20.71 -3.39 -28.97
N PRO A 537 21.43 -4.52 -29.08
CA PRO A 537 20.80 -5.83 -29.00
C PRO A 537 20.35 -6.12 -27.56
N VAL A 538 19.12 -6.59 -27.41
CA VAL A 538 18.55 -7.02 -26.13
C VAL A 538 18.39 -8.52 -26.17
N SER A 539 19.00 -9.21 -25.20
CA SER A 539 18.91 -10.65 -25.02
C SER A 539 19.35 -11.04 -23.62
N GLY A 540 18.98 -12.25 -23.20
CA GLY A 540 19.31 -12.78 -21.88
C GLY A 540 18.32 -12.36 -20.79
N PRO A 541 18.70 -12.52 -19.51
CA PRO A 541 17.91 -12.04 -18.38
C PRO A 541 17.63 -10.53 -18.51
N PRO A 542 16.42 -10.06 -18.16
CA PRO A 542 16.16 -8.63 -18.12
C PRO A 542 17.14 -7.92 -17.19
N GLY A 543 17.63 -6.76 -17.61
CA GLY A 543 18.71 -6.04 -16.94
C GLY A 543 18.85 -4.58 -17.40
N SER A 544 19.84 -3.89 -16.85
CA SER A 544 20.08 -2.46 -17.10
C SER A 544 21.09 -2.26 -18.23
N TYR A 545 20.67 -1.63 -19.34
CA TYR A 545 21.49 -1.38 -20.52
C TYR A 545 21.88 0.10 -20.62
N GLU A 546 23.15 0.40 -20.88
CA GLU A 546 23.59 1.78 -21.13
C GLU A 546 23.16 2.23 -22.54
N ILE A 547 22.32 3.27 -22.59
CA ILE A 547 21.78 3.80 -23.84
C ILE A 547 22.36 5.17 -24.21
N PHE A 548 22.83 5.94 -23.22
CA PHE A 548 23.46 7.24 -23.40
C PHE A 548 24.55 7.47 -22.34
N SER A 549 25.64 8.12 -22.74
CA SER A 549 26.72 8.51 -21.85
C SER A 549 27.43 9.76 -22.39
N SER A 550 27.76 10.70 -21.51
CA SER A 550 28.46 11.93 -21.82
C SER A 550 29.55 12.25 -20.77
N LYS A 551 30.40 13.25 -21.06
CA LYS A 551 31.46 13.68 -20.13
C LYS A 551 30.95 14.60 -19.00
N LYS A 552 29.78 15.21 -19.17
CA LYS A 552 29.18 16.17 -18.23
C LYS A 552 27.67 16.03 -18.32
N SER A 553 26.98 16.20 -17.19
CA SER A 553 25.51 16.23 -17.17
C SER A 553 24.98 17.20 -18.23
N ASP A 554 24.07 16.68 -19.06
CA ASP A 554 23.49 17.35 -20.21
C ASP A 554 21.97 17.33 -20.10
N THR A 555 21.30 18.31 -20.71
CA THR A 555 19.84 18.36 -20.81
C THR A 555 19.44 18.27 -22.27
N GLY A 556 18.58 17.33 -22.62
CA GLY A 556 18.22 17.10 -24.00
C GLY A 556 17.01 16.17 -24.18
N GLU A 557 16.76 15.82 -25.44
CA GLU A 557 15.76 14.82 -25.80
C GLU A 557 16.45 13.58 -26.38
N LEU A 558 15.99 12.42 -25.97
CA LEU A 558 16.38 11.12 -26.49
C LEU A 558 15.17 10.44 -27.12
N LYS A 559 15.29 9.95 -28.36
CA LYS A 559 14.27 9.10 -28.97
C LYS A 559 14.73 7.65 -28.91
N VAL A 560 13.88 6.75 -28.42
CA VAL A 560 14.16 5.33 -28.27
C VAL A 560 13.07 4.52 -28.96
N THR A 561 13.40 3.85 -30.06
CA THR A 561 12.50 2.91 -30.75
C THR A 561 12.70 1.51 -30.18
N VAL A 562 11.63 0.92 -29.67
CA VAL A 562 11.63 -0.43 -29.08
C VAL A 562 11.14 -1.41 -30.14
N GLY A 563 12.01 -2.36 -30.51
CA GLY A 563 11.69 -3.40 -31.48
C GLY A 563 10.85 -4.53 -30.90
N ALA A 564 10.24 -5.31 -31.80
CA ALA A 564 9.43 -6.47 -31.43
C ALA A 564 10.19 -7.45 -30.53
N GLY A 565 9.49 -7.96 -29.51
CA GLY A 565 10.03 -8.94 -28.56
C GLY A 565 10.82 -8.33 -27.40
N VAL A 566 10.88 -7.00 -27.30
CA VAL A 566 11.52 -6.29 -26.18
C VAL A 566 10.46 -5.73 -25.23
N ASP A 567 10.65 -6.00 -23.94
CA ASP A 567 9.90 -5.38 -22.85
C ASP A 567 10.74 -4.26 -22.22
N ALA A 568 10.15 -3.09 -22.05
CA ALA A 568 10.77 -1.89 -21.49
C ALA A 568 10.16 -1.54 -20.12
N TYR A 569 11.00 -1.37 -19.09
CA TYR A 569 10.54 -1.23 -17.70
C TYR A 569 10.73 0.19 -17.15
N SER A 570 11.95 0.72 -17.18
CA SER A 570 12.25 2.09 -16.72
C SER A 570 13.47 2.69 -17.41
N PHE A 571 13.60 4.02 -17.31
CA PHE A 571 14.87 4.71 -17.51
C PHE A 571 15.46 5.12 -16.15
N THR A 572 16.76 4.89 -16.01
CA THR A 572 17.53 5.25 -14.82
C THR A 572 18.72 6.11 -15.21
N PHE A 573 19.22 6.90 -14.26
CA PHE A 573 20.10 8.03 -14.56
C PHE A 573 21.36 8.02 -13.68
N GLY A 574 22.43 8.59 -14.22
CA GLY A 574 23.72 8.79 -13.56
C GLY A 574 24.34 10.12 -13.92
#